data_AF-A0A925FL49-F1
#
_entry.id   AF-A0A925FL49-F1
#
_cell.length_a   1.000
_cell.length_b   1.000
_cell.length_c   1.000
_cell.angle_alpha   90.00
_cell.angle_beta   90.00
_cell.angle_gamma   90.00
#
_symmetry.space_group_name_H-M   'P 1'
#
loop_
_entity.id
_entity.type
_entity.pdbx_description
1 polymer ?
#
loop_
_entity_poly.entity_id
_entity_poly.type
_entity_poly.pdbx_seq_one_letter_code
_entity_poly.pdbx_strand_id
1 'polypeptide(L)' 'MTLSMGPQHPSTHGVLRLDLRLDGELVVKAIPDIGYLHTGMEKLFEYKKYQQGIVITDRMDYLNPLGNNLVY' A
#
# COMPACT_ATOMS: atom_id res chain seq x y z
N MET A 1 23.82 -11.59 -3.59
CA MET A 1 22.68 -12.50 -3.28
C MET A 1 21.37 -11.82 -3.63
N THR A 2 20.34 -12.56 -4.06
CA THR A 2 18.98 -12.04 -4.19
C THR A 2 18.13 -12.61 -3.06
N LEU A 3 17.43 -11.76 -2.30
CA LEU A 3 16.56 -12.13 -1.19
C LEU A 3 15.16 -11.60 -1.46
N SER A 4 14.15 -12.46 -1.40
CA SER A 4 12.76 -12.02 -1.44
C SER A 4 12.23 -11.95 -0.02
N MET A 5 12.02 -10.73 0.48
CA MET A 5 11.36 -10.47 1.74
C MET A 5 9.86 -10.49 1.47
N GLY A 6 9.20 -11.56 1.92
CA GLY A 6 7.83 -11.88 1.55
C GLY A 6 6.76 -10.97 2.17
N PRO A 7 5.54 -10.98 1.61
CA PRO A 7 4.44 -10.11 2.02
C PRO A 7 3.82 -10.44 3.38
N GLN A 8 4.18 -11.57 4.00
CA GLN A 8 3.76 -11.95 5.35
C GLN A 8 4.85 -11.73 6.40
N HIS A 9 5.98 -11.13 6.03
CA HIS A 9 7.07 -10.91 6.97
C HIS A 9 6.64 -9.91 8.06
N PRO A 10 6.84 -10.17 9.36
CA PRO A 10 6.33 -9.28 10.43
C PRO A 10 6.81 -7.83 10.33
N SER A 11 8.01 -7.61 9.77
CA SER A 11 8.57 -6.27 9.55
C SER A 11 7.92 -5.50 8.39
N THR A 12 7.05 -6.11 7.59
CA THR A 12 6.24 -5.40 6.60
C THR A 12 4.92 -5.03 7.26
N HIS A 13 4.75 -3.75 7.62
CA HIS A 13 3.49 -3.23 8.17
C HIS A 13 2.36 -3.37 7.12
N GLY A 14 1.69 -4.52 7.11
CA GLY A 14 0.71 -4.90 6.09
C GLY A 14 1.32 -5.84 5.04
N VAL A 15 0.92 -5.67 3.78
CA VAL A 15 1.30 -6.57 2.68
C VAL A 15 2.28 -5.90 1.72
N LEU A 16 3.56 -6.25 1.81
CA LEU A 16 4.62 -5.71 0.96
C LEU A 16 5.63 -6.81 0.67
N ARG A 17 5.92 -7.07 -0.61
CA ARG A 17 7.07 -7.90 -0.98
C ARG A 17 8.22 -7.00 -1.43
N LEU A 18 9.43 -7.28 -0.95
CA LEU A 18 10.65 -6.59 -1.39
C LEU A 18 11.61 -7.61 -2.01
N ASP A 19 11.94 -7.41 -3.27
CA ASP A 19 13.01 -8.16 -3.93
C ASP A 19 14.33 -7.39 -3.77
N LEU A 20 15.17 -7.87 -2.86
CA LEU A 20 16.42 -7.24 -2.43
C LEU A 20 17.62 -7.88 -3.15
N ARG A 21 18.52 -7.06 -3.67
CA ARG A 21 19.84 -7.48 -4.13
C ARG A 21 20.88 -7.01 -3.13
N LEU A 22 21.58 -7.97 -2.53
CA LEU A 22 22.55 -7.75 -1.46
C LEU A 22 23.97 -8.06 -1.93
N ASP A 23 24.92 -7.25 -1.50
CA ASP A 23 26.35 -7.55 -1.52
C ASP A 23 26.84 -7.64 -0.07
N GLY A 24 26.98 -8.86 0.44
CA GLY A 24 27.08 -9.11 1.87
C GLY A 24 25.86 -8.60 2.62
N GLU A 25 26.07 -7.68 3.57
CA GLU A 25 25.04 -7.01 4.36
C GLU A 25 24.54 -5.70 3.72
N LEU A 26 25.18 -5.24 2.64
CA LEU A 26 24.82 -4.00 1.96
C LEU A 26 23.67 -4.23 0.97
N VAL A 27 22.61 -3.43 1.06
CA VAL A 27 21.55 -3.40 0.04
C VAL A 27 22.02 -2.61 -1.17
N VAL A 28 22.22 -3.30 -2.29
CA VAL A 28 22.61 -2.68 -3.57
C VAL A 28 21.38 -2.26 -4.37
N LYS A 29 20.27 -3.00 -4.25
CA LYS A 29 19.00 -2.65 -4.89
C LYS A 29 17.84 -3.20 -4.08
N ALA A 30 16.76 -2.43 -4.00
CA ALA A 30 15.47 -2.88 -3.48
C ALA A 30 14.39 -2.61 -4.54
N ILE A 31 13.63 -3.63 -4.91
CA ILE A 31 12.49 -3.51 -5.83
C ILE A 31 11.24 -3.86 -5.03
N PRO A 32 10.37 -2.88 -4.71
CA PRO A 32 9.12 -3.17 -4.05
C PRO A 32 8.11 -3.72 -5.06
N ASP A 33 7.53 -4.88 -4.74
CA ASP A 33 6.36 -5.41 -5.40
C ASP A 33 5.12 -5.05 -4.57
N ILE A 34 4.30 -4.16 -5.13
CA ILE A 34 3.15 -3.53 -4.49
C ILE A 34 1.86 -3.89 -5.22
N GLY A 35 0.72 -3.61 -4.59
CA GLY A 35 -0.60 -3.88 -5.18
C GLY A 35 -1.32 -5.08 -4.57
N TYR A 36 -0.72 -5.77 -3.60
CA TYR A 36 -1.40 -6.82 -2.82
C TYR A 36 -2.65 -6.31 -2.08
N LEU A 37 -2.72 -5.01 -1.77
CA LEU A 37 -3.89 -4.36 -1.17
C LEU A 37 -4.65 -3.46 -2.17
N HIS A 38 -4.39 -3.61 -3.47
CA HIS A 38 -5.12 -2.83 -4.48
C HIS A 38 -6.57 -3.32 -4.56
N THR A 39 -7.52 -2.43 -4.25
CA THR A 39 -8.96 -2.73 -4.21
C THR A 39 -9.78 -1.93 -5.23
N GLY A 40 -9.13 -1.18 -6.12
CA GLY A 40 -9.80 -0.41 -7.17
C GLY A 40 -10.66 0.76 -6.65
N MET A 41 -10.25 1.40 -5.54
CA MET A 41 -11.01 2.49 -4.91
C MET A 41 -11.34 3.63 -5.88
N GLU A 42 -10.38 4.06 -6.70
CA GLU A 42 -10.58 5.11 -7.71
C GLU A 42 -11.66 4.72 -8.74
N LYS A 43 -11.65 3.47 -9.19
CA LYS A 43 -12.68 2.97 -10.11
C LYS A 43 -14.04 2.92 -9.44
N LEU A 44 -14.10 2.55 -8.17
CA LEU A 44 -15.35 2.56 -7.40
C LEU A 44 -15.90 3.98 -7.27
N PHE A 45 -15.04 4.99 -7.09
CA PHE A 45 -15.42 6.40 -7.02
C PHE A 45 -16.18 6.88 -8.26
N GLU A 46 -15.80 6.43 -9.46
CA GLU A 46 -16.50 6.79 -10.71
C GLU A 46 -17.98 6.38 -10.72
N TYR A 47 -18.35 5.34 -9.96
CA TYR A 47 -19.72 4.82 -9.90
C TYR A 47 -20.50 5.27 -8.65
N LYS A 48 -19.91 6.13 -7.81
CA LYS A 48 -20.52 6.60 -6.56
C LYS A 48 -20.80 8.09 -6.62
N LYS A 49 -21.84 8.51 -5.90
CA LYS A 49 -22.08 9.95 -5.66
C LYS A 49 -21.02 10.47 -4.69
N TYR A 50 -20.72 11.76 -4.76
CA TYR A 50 -19.73 12.40 -3.88
C TYR A 50 -19.94 12.07 -2.39
N GLN A 51 -21.17 12.17 -1.89
CA GLN A 51 -21.49 11.83 -0.49
C GLN A 51 -21.19 10.36 -0.12
N GLN A 52 -21.28 9.44 -1.07
CA GLN A 52 -21.00 8.02 -0.87
C GLN A 52 -19.49 7.72 -0.93
N GLY A 53 -18.68 8.67 -1.38
CA GLY A 53 -17.23 8.58 -1.48
C GLY A 53 -16.50 8.72 -0.15
N ILE A 54 -17.10 9.39 0.83
CA ILE A 54 -16.48 9.68 2.14
C ILE A 54 -15.99 8.40 2.84
N VAL A 55 -16.79 7.33 2.80
CA VAL A 55 -16.39 6.04 3.43
C VAL A 55 -15.27 5.32 2.66
N ILE A 56 -15.05 5.68 1.39
CA ILE A 56 -13.96 5.14 0.59
C ILE A 56 -12.67 5.88 0.94
N THR A 57 -12.72 7.21 1.09
CA THR A 57 -11.56 8.02 1.49
C THR A 57 -11.03 7.68 2.87
N ASP A 58 -11.91 7.34 3.83
CA ASP A 58 -11.51 6.83 5.15
C ASP A 58 -10.57 5.62 5.10
N ARG A 59 -10.66 4.81 4.04
CA ARG A 59 -9.90 3.55 3.90
C ARG A 59 -8.59 3.69 3.14
N MET A 60 -8.28 4.88 2.59
CA MET A 60 -7.05 5.10 1.82
C MET A 60 -5.81 5.15 2.72
N ASP A 61 -5.84 6.00 3.75
CA ASP A 61 -4.94 5.95 4.90
C ASP A 61 -5.76 5.61 6.15
N TYR A 62 -5.70 4.34 6.54
CA TYR A 62 -6.47 3.80 7.66
C TYR A 62 -5.99 4.31 9.04
N LEU A 63 -4.86 5.01 9.12
CA LEU A 63 -4.39 5.65 10.37
C LEU A 63 -4.87 7.09 10.51
N ASN A 64 -5.23 7.75 9.41
CA ASN A 64 -5.69 9.13 9.40
C ASN A 64 -6.94 9.36 8.52
N PRO A 65 -8.09 8.74 8.86
CA PRO A 65 -9.31 8.85 8.06
C PRO A 65 -9.82 10.29 7.95
N LEU A 66 -9.74 11.07 9.04
CA LEU A 66 -10.18 12.47 9.05
C LEU A 66 -9.35 13.36 8.13
N GLY A 67 -8.03 13.12 8.05
CA GLY A 67 -7.17 13.81 7.10
C GLY A 67 -7.53 13.51 5.65
N ASN A 68 -7.87 12.26 5.33
CA ASN A 68 -8.31 11.88 3.98
C ASN A 68 -9.61 12.59 3.59
N ASN A 69 -10.57 12.64 4.52
CA ASN A 69 -11.85 13.31 4.28
C ASN A 69 -11.73 14.83 4.17
N LEU A 70 -10.74 15.45 4.83
CA LEU A 70 -10.52 16.90 4.75
C LEU A 70 -10.05 17.33 3.36
N VAL A 71 -9.27 16.49 2.68
CA VAL A 71 -8.74 16.75 1.33
C VAL A 71 -9.76 16.40 0.24
N TYR A 72 -10.69 15.50 0.54
CA TYR A 72 -11.78 15.08 -0.34
C TYR A 72 -12.88 16.13 -0.48
#